data_AF-A0A377BNK3-F1
#
_entry.id   AF-A0A377BNK3-F1
#
_cell.length_a   1.000
_cell.length_b   1.000
_cell.length_c   1.000
_cell.angle_alpha   90.00
_cell.angle_beta   90.00
_cell.angle_gamma   90.00
#
_symmetry.space_group_name_H-M   'P 1'
#
loop_
_entity.id
_entity.type
_entity.pdbx_description
1 polymer ?
#
loop_
_entity_poly.entity_id
_entity_poly.type
_entity_poly.pdbx_seq_one_letter_code
_entity_poly.pdbx_strand_id
1 'polypeptide(L)'
;MTRLGRQYHIEVQLREYGRSVTHECTFVFNPHVVRRSKQVGFIYRVDSVGDSWEAALKRAGIRHRKAYQSRHTYACWSLSAGANPSFIASQMGHASAQMVFNVYGAWMADSSAEQIAMLNQKLADFAPLMPHSHESSTGGLLKSVS
;
A
#
# COMPACT_ATOMS: atom_id res chain seq x y z
N MET A 1 -31.65 -14.00 -13.28
CA MET A 1 -30.89 -13.19 -12.29
C MET A 1 -30.02 -14.13 -11.48
N THR A 2 -28.70 -14.10 -11.69
CA THR A 2 -27.71 -15.09 -11.26
C THR A 2 -27.53 -15.12 -9.74
N ARG A 3 -28.28 -15.98 -9.05
CA ARG A 3 -28.10 -16.25 -7.61
C ARG A 3 -26.99 -17.30 -7.46
N LEU A 4 -25.85 -16.88 -6.93
CA LEU A 4 -24.62 -17.68 -6.82
C LEU A 4 -24.64 -18.75 -5.70
N GLY A 5 -25.72 -18.88 -4.91
CA GLY A 5 -25.77 -19.85 -3.82
C GLY A 5 -27.05 -19.85 -2.97
N ARG A 6 -27.00 -20.55 -1.83
CA ARG A 6 -28.08 -20.63 -0.83
C ARG A 6 -28.32 -19.27 -0.17
N GLN A 7 -29.60 -18.93 -0.01
CA GLN A 7 -30.04 -17.71 0.67
C GLN A 7 -30.18 -17.96 2.18
N TYR A 8 -29.78 -16.98 2.98
CA TYR A 8 -29.85 -17.01 4.44
C TYR A 8 -30.63 -15.81 4.93
N HIS A 9 -31.50 -16.04 5.92
CA HIS A 9 -32.25 -14.98 6.60
C HIS A 9 -31.42 -14.51 7.80
N ILE A 10 -31.03 -13.25 7.79
CA ILE A 10 -30.14 -12.70 8.81
C ILE A 10 -30.82 -11.51 9.45
N GLU A 11 -30.94 -11.60 10.77
CA GLU A 11 -31.39 -10.49 11.57
C GLU A 11 -30.24 -9.49 11.75
N VAL A 12 -30.42 -8.28 11.21
CA VAL A 12 -29.47 -7.19 11.34
C VAL A 12 -30.05 -6.16 12.31
N GLN A 13 -29.31 -5.87 13.36
CA GLN A 13 -29.64 -4.82 14.32
C GLN A 13 -29.32 -3.45 13.68
N LEU A 14 -30.32 -2.57 13.62
CA LEU A 14 -30.14 -1.22 13.11
C LEU A 14 -29.54 -0.31 14.20
N ARG A 15 -29.12 0.90 13.79
CA ARG A 15 -28.58 1.91 14.72
C ARG A 15 -29.62 2.41 15.74
N GLU A 16 -30.91 2.31 15.40
CA GLU A 16 -32.02 2.64 16.29
C GLU A 16 -32.20 1.53 17.32
N TYR A 17 -32.26 1.91 18.61
CA TYR A 17 -32.37 0.95 19.70
C TYR A 17 -33.62 0.07 19.56
N GLY A 18 -33.42 -1.25 19.61
CA GLY A 18 -34.49 -2.24 19.58
C GLY A 18 -35.09 -2.53 18.19
N ARG A 19 -34.55 -1.94 17.12
CA ARG A 19 -35.04 -2.19 15.76
C ARG A 19 -34.12 -3.19 15.03
N SER A 20 -34.67 -4.35 14.71
CA SER A 20 -34.02 -5.33 13.83
C SER A 20 -34.77 -5.47 12.51
N VAL A 21 -34.02 -5.75 11.44
CA VAL A 21 -34.57 -6.05 10.11
C VAL A 21 -33.99 -7.38 9.64
N THR A 22 -34.85 -8.23 9.10
CA THR A 22 -34.41 -9.48 8.47
C THR A 22 -34.02 -9.18 7.02
N HIS A 23 -32.77 -9.46 6.68
CA HIS A 23 -32.27 -9.40 5.32
C HIS A 23 -32.10 -10.81 4.76
N GLU A 24 -32.54 -11.00 3.51
CA GLU A 24 -32.23 -12.20 2.77
C GLU A 24 -30.86 -12.04 2.06
N CYS A 25 -29.82 -12.63 2.64
CA CYS A 25 -28.45 -12.48 2.18
C CYS A 25 -27.96 -13.73 1.44
N THR A 26 -27.26 -13.54 0.33
CA THR A 26 -26.47 -14.59 -0.32
C THR A 26 -24.99 -14.21 -0.22
N PHE A 27 -24.20 -14.98 0.50
CA PHE A 27 -22.78 -14.67 0.70
C PHE A 27 -21.93 -15.16 -0.45
N VAL A 28 -21.13 -14.25 -1.00
CA VAL A 28 -20.13 -14.59 -2.03
C VAL A 28 -18.98 -15.37 -1.42
N PHE A 29 -18.51 -14.95 -0.23
CA PHE A 29 -17.41 -15.61 0.47
C PHE A 29 -17.95 -16.59 1.52
N ASN A 30 -18.07 -17.86 1.15
CA ASN A 30 -18.55 -18.90 2.04
C ASN A 30 -17.38 -19.79 2.54
N PRO A 31 -17.11 -19.84 3.86
CA PRO A 31 -16.03 -20.66 4.41
C PRO A 31 -16.24 -22.17 4.19
N HIS A 32 -17.47 -22.65 3.93
CA HIS A 32 -17.72 -24.05 3.55
C HIS A 32 -17.07 -24.44 2.22
N VAL A 33 -16.86 -23.48 1.31
CA VAL A 33 -16.25 -23.73 0.00
C VAL A 33 -14.72 -23.76 0.12
N VAL A 34 -14.14 -22.93 0.99
CA VAL A 34 -12.68 -22.77 1.07
C VAL A 34 -12.00 -23.55 2.20
N ARG A 35 -12.70 -23.86 3.30
CA ARG A 35 -12.12 -24.61 4.43
C ARG A 35 -12.42 -26.10 4.30
N ARG A 36 -11.41 -26.92 4.61
CA ARG A 36 -11.53 -28.39 4.69
C ARG A 36 -12.22 -28.88 5.98
N SER A 37 -12.42 -28.00 6.96
CA SER A 37 -13.06 -28.35 8.24
C SER A 37 -14.57 -28.47 8.07
N LYS A 38 -15.18 -29.51 8.66
CA LYS A 38 -16.64 -29.72 8.65
C LYS A 38 -17.38 -28.83 9.66
N GLN A 39 -16.68 -28.24 10.62
CA GLN A 39 -17.24 -27.34 11.64
C GLN A 39 -16.96 -25.88 11.27
N VAL A 40 -17.60 -25.40 10.22
CA VAL A 40 -17.56 -23.98 9.81
C VAL A 40 -18.98 -23.48 9.64
N GLY A 41 -19.24 -22.24 10.05
CA GLY A 41 -20.53 -21.58 9.81
C GLY A 41 -20.67 -21.17 8.34
N PHE A 42 -21.84 -20.67 7.94
CA PHE A 42 -22.06 -20.16 6.57
C PHE A 42 -21.48 -18.75 6.34
N ILE A 43 -21.02 -18.10 7.41
CA ILE A 43 -20.32 -16.80 7.39
C ILE A 43 -19.00 -16.90 8.14
N TYR A 44 -18.05 -16.04 7.76
CA TYR A 44 -16.87 -15.80 8.57
C TYR A 44 -17.26 -15.11 9.87
N ARG A 45 -16.68 -15.58 10.97
CA ARG A 45 -16.77 -14.91 12.26
C ARG A 45 -15.82 -13.70 12.26
N VAL A 46 -16.08 -12.73 13.14
CA VAL A 46 -15.28 -11.49 13.24
C VAL A 46 -13.80 -11.78 13.56
N ASP A 47 -13.54 -12.85 14.31
CA ASP A 47 -12.20 -13.35 14.66
C ASP A 47 -11.46 -14.04 13.51
N SER A 48 -12.17 -14.44 12.44
CA SER A 48 -11.61 -15.31 11.40
C SER A 48 -10.44 -14.68 10.62
N VAL A 49 -10.42 -13.35 10.51
CA VAL A 49 -9.31 -12.62 9.88
C VAL A 49 -8.06 -12.67 10.78
N GLY A 50 -8.24 -12.50 12.09
CA GLY A 50 -7.17 -12.61 13.08
C GLY A 50 -6.54 -13.99 13.09
N ASP A 51 -7.38 -15.04 13.14
CA ASP A 51 -6.91 -16.43 13.10
C ASP A 51 -6.10 -16.74 11.83
N SER A 52 -6.59 -16.23 10.69
CA SER A 52 -5.92 -16.41 9.40
C SER A 52 -4.57 -15.68 9.35
N TRP A 53 -4.50 -14.50 9.95
CA TRP A 53 -3.27 -13.73 10.09
C TRP A 53 -2.24 -14.44 10.98
N GLU A 54 -2.66 -14.95 12.14
CA GLU A 54 -1.79 -15.74 13.03
C GLU A 54 -1.24 -16.99 12.35
N ALA A 55 -2.11 -17.71 11.65
CA ALA A 55 -1.70 -18.88 10.87
C ALA A 55 -0.68 -18.50 9.78
N ALA A 56 -0.87 -17.36 9.10
CA ALA A 56 0.05 -16.86 8.08
C ALA A 56 1.41 -16.49 8.69
N LEU A 57 1.44 -15.76 9.82
CA LEU A 57 2.66 -15.39 10.52
C LEU A 57 3.45 -16.63 10.97
N LYS A 58 2.77 -17.61 11.57
CA LYS A 58 3.39 -18.87 12.01
C LYS A 58 4.01 -19.62 10.83
N ARG A 59 3.31 -19.70 9.70
CA ARG A 59 3.81 -20.35 8.48
C ARG A 59 5.00 -19.62 7.87
N ALA A 60 5.03 -18.29 7.98
CA ALA A 60 6.14 -17.47 7.52
C ALA A 60 7.35 -17.46 8.48
N GLY A 61 7.24 -18.08 9.66
CA GLY A 61 8.30 -18.05 10.68
C GLY A 61 8.49 -16.67 11.32
N ILE A 62 7.52 -15.77 11.20
CA ILE A 62 7.59 -14.40 11.71
C ILE A 62 7.03 -14.39 13.14
N ARG A 63 7.73 -13.69 14.04
CA ARG A 63 7.23 -13.45 15.41
C ARG A 63 5.88 -12.74 15.34
N HIS A 64 4.95 -13.12 16.22
CA HIS A 64 3.63 -12.50 16.31
C HIS A 64 3.68 -10.96 16.23
N ARG A 65 2.84 -10.39 15.37
CA ARG A 65 2.65 -8.94 15.17
C ARG A 65 1.17 -8.68 14.91
N LYS A 66 0.66 -7.57 15.41
CA LYS A 66 -0.71 -7.12 15.07
C LYS A 66 -0.82 -6.86 13.58
N ALA A 67 -1.90 -7.34 12.95
CA ALA A 67 -2.15 -7.12 11.52
C ALA A 67 -2.11 -5.64 11.12
N TYR A 68 -2.50 -4.73 12.02
CA TYR A 68 -2.42 -3.29 11.79
C TYR A 68 -1.01 -2.78 11.45
N GLN A 69 0.05 -3.48 11.84
CA GLN A 69 1.42 -3.10 11.49
C GLN A 69 1.69 -3.20 9.99
N SER A 70 1.02 -4.09 9.26
CA SER A 70 1.17 -4.18 7.79
C SER A 70 0.72 -2.90 7.09
N ARG A 71 -0.27 -2.18 7.66
CA ARG A 71 -0.73 -0.87 7.18
C ARG A 71 0.38 0.19 7.29
N HIS A 72 1.20 0.13 8.35
CA HIS A 72 2.35 1.00 8.49
C HIS A 72 3.46 0.64 7.49
N THR A 73 3.76 -0.65 7.34
CA THR A 73 4.73 -1.13 6.34
C THR A 73 4.35 -0.69 4.93
N TYR A 74 3.07 -0.83 4.55
CA TYR A 74 2.57 -0.36 3.25
C TYR A 74 2.82 1.13 3.03
N ALA A 75 2.56 1.97 4.04
CA ALA A 75 2.74 3.41 3.94
C ALA A 75 4.23 3.76 3.75
N CYS A 76 5.12 3.20 4.58
CA CYS A 76 6.56 3.43 4.47
C CYS A 76 7.10 2.96 3.11
N TRP A 77 6.76 1.76 2.65
CA TRP A 77 7.22 1.25 1.36
C TRP A 77 6.72 2.09 0.19
N SER A 78 5.46 2.53 0.23
CA SER A 78 4.90 3.40 -0.81
C SER A 78 5.61 4.76 -0.84
N LEU A 79 5.94 5.32 0.32
CA LEU A 79 6.68 6.58 0.42
C LEU A 79 8.13 6.45 -0.06
N SER A 80 8.83 5.37 0.31
CA SER A 80 10.19 5.10 -0.18
C SER A 80 10.21 4.91 -1.70
N ALA A 81 9.17 4.29 -2.27
CA ALA A 81 8.98 4.20 -3.72
C ALA A 81 8.59 5.53 -4.40
N GLY A 82 8.46 6.62 -3.65
CA GLY A 82 8.13 7.95 -4.18
C GLY A 82 6.66 8.17 -4.52
N ALA A 83 5.74 7.34 -3.99
CA ALA A 83 4.31 7.53 -4.23
C ALA A 83 3.77 8.79 -3.55
N ASN A 84 2.78 9.42 -4.19
CA ASN A 84 2.19 10.68 -3.71
C ASN A 84 1.51 10.46 -2.33
N PRO A 85 1.88 11.23 -1.27
CA PRO A 85 1.28 11.10 0.05
C PRO A 85 -0.24 11.25 0.09
N SER A 86 -0.82 12.08 -0.79
CA SER A 86 -2.28 12.22 -0.91
C SER A 86 -2.96 10.96 -1.47
N PHE A 87 -2.29 10.25 -2.38
CA PHE A 87 -2.76 8.96 -2.89
C PHE A 87 -2.64 7.86 -1.83
N ILE A 88 -1.55 7.85 -1.06
CA ILE A 88 -1.38 6.91 0.05
C ILE A 88 -2.45 7.14 1.12
N ALA A 89 -2.73 8.41 1.44
CA ALA A 89 -3.75 8.78 2.41
C ALA A 89 -5.14 8.28 2.00
N SER A 90 -5.54 8.46 0.73
CA SER A 90 -6.84 7.98 0.25
C SER A 90 -6.93 6.45 0.27
N GLN A 91 -5.87 5.74 -0.13
CA GLN A 91 -5.84 4.27 -0.10
C GLN A 91 -5.92 3.69 1.32
N MET A 92 -5.37 4.39 2.31
CA MET A 92 -5.49 4.03 3.71
C MET A 92 -6.82 4.49 4.33
N GLY A 93 -7.63 5.29 3.63
CA GLY A 93 -8.89 5.81 4.15
C GLY A 93 -8.72 6.97 5.14
N HIS A 94 -7.61 7.72 5.05
CA HIS A 94 -7.45 8.97 5.79
C HIS A 94 -8.18 10.11 5.07
N ALA A 95 -8.82 10.98 5.85
CA ALA A 95 -9.48 12.18 5.33
C ALA A 95 -8.50 13.26 4.82
N SER A 96 -7.25 13.21 5.27
CA SER A 96 -6.21 14.19 4.90
C SER A 96 -4.83 13.55 4.80
N ALA A 97 -4.04 14.04 3.85
CA ALA A 97 -2.62 13.70 3.69
C ALA A 97 -1.76 14.18 4.86
N GLN A 98 -2.25 15.14 5.66
CA GLN A 98 -1.53 15.67 6.83
C GLN A 98 -1.20 14.57 7.84
N MET A 99 -2.06 13.55 7.98
CA MET A 99 -1.79 12.39 8.84
C MET A 99 -0.57 11.60 8.33
N VAL A 100 -0.43 11.44 7.01
CA VAL A 100 0.70 10.73 6.39
C VAL A 100 1.98 11.53 6.58
N PHE A 101 1.96 12.85 6.37
CA PHE A 101 3.12 13.71 6.62
C PHE A 101 3.52 13.74 8.10
N ASN A 102 2.56 13.79 9.03
CA ASN A 102 2.87 13.82 10.45
C ASN A 102 3.45 12.49 10.96
N VAL A 103 2.91 11.35 10.49
CA VAL A 103 3.34 10.01 10.96
C VAL A 103 4.60 9.52 10.25
N TYR A 104 4.78 9.86 8.98
CA TYR A 104 5.86 9.32 8.16
C TYR A 104 6.84 10.37 7.63
N GLY A 105 6.65 11.66 7.95
CA GLY A 105 7.52 12.74 7.45
C GLY A 105 9.00 12.55 7.79
N ALA A 106 9.32 11.98 8.95
CA ALA A 106 10.70 11.64 9.31
C ALA A 106 11.35 10.65 8.32
N TRP A 107 10.60 9.65 7.85
CA TRP A 107 11.07 8.64 6.90
C TRP A 107 11.22 9.18 5.47
N MET A 108 10.52 10.28 5.15
CA MET A 108 10.66 10.96 3.85
C MET A 108 12.01 11.68 3.72
N ALA A 109 12.57 12.20 4.82
CA ALA A 109 13.86 12.87 4.82
C ALA A 109 15.02 11.90 4.51
N ASP A 110 14.97 10.70 5.08
CA ASP A 110 16.00 9.67 4.90
C ASP A 110 15.98 9.03 3.50
N SER A 111 14.88 9.13 2.76
CA SER A 111 14.73 8.54 1.41
C SER A 111 15.16 9.49 0.27
N SER A 112 15.74 10.65 0.60
CA SER A 112 16.09 11.69 -0.37
C SER A 112 17.08 11.21 -1.43
N ALA A 113 18.10 10.41 -1.05
CA ALA A 113 19.10 9.89 -1.99
C ALA A 113 18.50 8.94 -3.04
N GLU A 114 17.59 8.04 -2.64
CA GLU A 114 16.92 7.12 -3.58
C GLU A 114 15.95 7.84 -4.49
N GLN A 115 15.21 8.83 -3.98
CA GLN A 115 14.33 9.66 -4.80
C GLN A 115 15.11 10.52 -5.80
N ILE A 116 16.28 11.05 -5.42
CA ILE A 116 17.19 11.74 -6.33
C ILE A 116 17.67 10.78 -7.43
N ALA A 117 18.04 9.54 -7.09
CA ALA A 117 18.44 8.54 -8.09
C ALA A 117 17.30 8.20 -9.06
N MET A 118 16.07 7.98 -8.55
CA MET A 118 14.89 7.75 -9.39
C MET A 118 14.55 8.96 -10.28
N LEU A 119 14.69 10.17 -9.76
CA LEU A 119 14.46 11.40 -10.51
C LEU A 119 15.51 11.58 -11.61
N ASN A 120 16.79 11.37 -11.29
CA ASN A 120 17.88 11.44 -12.24
C ASN A 120 17.72 10.40 -13.36
N GLN A 121 17.26 9.19 -13.04
CA GLN A 121 16.95 8.18 -14.05
C GLN A 121 15.82 8.64 -14.98
N LYS A 122 14.69 9.09 -14.43
CA LYS A 122 13.54 9.57 -15.24
C LYS A 122 13.86 10.83 -16.04
N LEU A 123 14.67 11.73 -15.50
CA LEU A 123 15.10 12.94 -16.18
C LEU A 123 16.14 12.62 -17.24
N ALA A 124 17.05 11.66 -17.04
CA ALA A 124 17.99 11.23 -18.07
C ALA A 124 17.29 10.63 -19.30
N ASP A 125 16.13 9.99 -19.10
CA ASP A 125 15.31 9.47 -20.21
C ASP A 125 14.68 10.59 -21.07
N PHE A 126 14.48 11.80 -20.51
CA PHE A 126 13.79 12.91 -21.15
C PHE A 126 14.68 14.11 -21.50
N ALA A 127 15.76 14.31 -20.75
CA ALA A 127 16.66 15.42 -20.91
C ALA A 127 17.75 15.03 -21.91
N PRO A 128 17.91 15.76 -23.03
CA PRO A 128 19.04 15.52 -23.92
C PRO A 128 20.33 15.71 -23.13
N LEU A 129 21.30 14.81 -23.33
CA LEU A 129 22.66 14.96 -22.81
C LEU A 129 23.19 16.33 -23.25
N MET A 130 23.22 17.29 -22.32
CA MET A 130 23.94 18.54 -22.57
C MET A 130 25.42 18.16 -22.69
N PRO A 131 26.07 18.42 -23.84
CA PRO A 131 27.50 18.26 -23.92
C PRO A 131 28.08 19.36 -23.03
N HIS A 132 28.63 18.97 -21.88
CA HIS A 132 29.64 19.79 -21.23
C HIS A 132 30.83 19.75 -22.21
N SER A 133 30.92 20.74 -23.08
CA SER A 133 32.10 20.92 -23.92
C SER A 133 33.26 21.12 -22.96
N HIS A 134 34.08 20.08 -22.80
CA HIS A 134 35.39 20.24 -22.23
C HIS A 134 36.13 21.15 -23.20
N GLU A 135 36.27 22.44 -22.87
CA GLU A 135 37.20 23.31 -23.58
C GLU A 135 38.60 22.74 -23.32
N SER A 136 39.04 21.88 -24.24
CA SER A 136 40.43 21.49 -24.33
C SER A 136 41.21 22.76 -24.67
N SER A 137 41.96 23.27 -23.69
CA SER A 137 42.90 24.37 -23.85
C SER A 137 43.90 24.05 -24.96
N THR A 138 43.63 24.52 -26.17
CA THR A 138 44.63 24.57 -27.24
C THR A 138 45.40 25.87 -27.07
N GLY A 139 46.53 25.80 -26.38
CA GLY A 139 47.47 26.91 -26.24
C GLY A 139 47.90 27.41 -27.62
N GLY A 140 47.40 28.58 -28.00
CA GLY A 140 47.78 29.29 -29.22
C GLY A 140 49.21 29.79 -29.13
N LEU A 141 50.07 29.20 -29.96
CA LEU A 141 51.45 29.58 -30.22
C LEU A 141 51.53 31.05 -30.69
N LEU A 142 51.96 31.97 -29.81
CA LEU A 142 52.32 33.34 -30.21
C LEU A 142 53.70 33.31 -30.87
N LYS A 143 53.72 33.50 -32.20
CA LYS A 143 54.95 33.71 -32.97
C LYS A 143 55.55 35.06 -32.59
N SER A 144 56.82 35.01 -32.17
CA SER A 144 57.73 36.16 -32.10
C SER A 144 57.89 36.77 -33.49
N VAL A 145 57.73 38.09 -33.59
CA VAL A 145 58.16 38.88 -34.74
C VAL A 145 59.19 39.88 -34.22
N SER A 146 60.32 39.92 -34.94
CA SER A 146 61.48 40.79 -34.74
C SER A 146 61.18 42.27 -34.89
#